data_AF-A0AAJ2YYR2-F1
#
_entry.id   AF-A0AAJ2YYR2-F1
#
_cell.length_a   1.000
_cell.length_b   1.000
_cell.length_c   1.000
_cell.angle_alpha   90.00
_cell.angle_beta   90.00
_cell.angle_gamma   90.00
#
_symmetry.space_group_name_H-M   'P 1'
#
loop_
_entity.id
_entity.type
_entity.pdbx_description
1 polymer ?
#
loop_
_entity_poly.entity_id
_entity_poly.type
_entity_poly.pdbx_seq_one_letter_code
_entity_poly.pdbx_strand_id
1 'polypeptide(L)'
;MEDLDGGVVDLIEITKDTTVVDKKLHDNLDKLAGQEFWSEISGLFLFEADIAKLFKPRNPFEDNDNLEVIRGMSTGQKVIFLTLSELLLHDGEMTFYVIDEPEVYLHPPYVAAFAQAISLIATRNNSMAMVVTHSPFFVQMVPENKVFIFRRSLIFNEKLPVFESPSITTFGRNVEAINREIFGVEVLNTGYYEFLRKLVKQSPEKAAKLLDKKALSPEATLYLKDLLR
;
A
#
# COMPACT_ATOMS: atom_id res chain seq x y z
N MET A 1 -40.70 9.19 -15.53
CA MET A 1 -39.28 9.60 -15.53
C MET A 1 -38.95 9.74 -14.06
N GLU A 2 -38.73 8.58 -13.45
CA GLU A 2 -38.61 8.40 -12.00
C GLU A 2 -37.26 8.94 -11.53
N ASP A 3 -37.35 9.79 -10.51
CA ASP A 3 -36.41 10.07 -9.42
C ASP A 3 -35.06 9.34 -9.49
N LEU A 4 -34.04 10.05 -9.99
CA LEU A 4 -32.66 9.80 -9.60
C LEU A 4 -32.47 10.40 -8.21
N ASP A 5 -32.77 9.60 -7.19
CA ASP A 5 -32.49 9.94 -5.81
C ASP A 5 -31.00 10.24 -5.67
N GLY A 6 -30.67 11.43 -5.18
CA GLY A 6 -29.31 11.92 -5.07
C GLY A 6 -28.54 11.12 -4.03
N GLY A 7 -27.87 10.06 -4.47
CA GLY A 7 -26.91 9.33 -3.64
C GLY A 7 -25.79 10.29 -3.22
N VAL A 8 -25.77 10.64 -1.94
CA VAL A 8 -24.67 11.39 -1.32
C VAL A 8 -23.48 10.46 -1.29
N VAL A 9 -22.50 10.68 -2.19
CA VAL A 9 -21.22 9.97 -2.14
C VAL A 9 -20.40 10.65 -1.05
N ASP A 10 -20.25 9.99 0.09
CA ASP A 10 -19.35 10.45 1.15
C ASP A 10 -17.90 10.20 0.71
N LEU A 11 -17.12 11.30 0.65
CA LEU A 11 -15.67 11.27 0.45
C LEU A 11 -15.00 11.27 1.82
N ILE A 12 -14.31 10.18 2.15
CA ILE A 12 -13.58 10.07 3.42
C ILE A 12 -12.08 10.09 3.11
N GLU A 13 -11.42 11.14 3.58
CA GLU A 13 -9.97 11.26 3.59
C GLU A 13 -9.45 10.77 4.95
N ILE A 14 -8.70 9.68 4.92
CA ILE A 14 -8.17 9.04 6.14
C ILE A 14 -6.89 9.75 6.55
N THR A 15 -6.91 10.41 7.70
CA THR A 15 -5.73 11.13 8.22
C THR A 15 -4.78 10.19 8.97
N LYS A 16 -3.48 10.35 8.75
CA LYS A 16 -2.42 9.62 9.48
C LYS A 16 -2.07 10.25 10.83
N ASP A 17 -2.71 11.36 11.20
CA ASP A 17 -2.43 12.05 12.45
C ASP A 17 -3.00 11.29 13.66
N THR A 18 -2.15 10.47 14.27
CA THR A 18 -2.49 9.66 15.46
C THR A 18 -3.05 10.47 16.64
N THR A 19 -2.85 11.79 16.71
CA THR A 19 -3.34 12.62 17.83
C THR A 19 -4.81 13.03 17.68
N VAL A 20 -5.33 13.08 16.45
CA VAL A 20 -6.74 13.43 16.16
C VAL A 20 -7.65 12.22 16.33
N VAL A 21 -7.09 11.01 16.29
CA VAL A 21 -7.89 9.77 16.25
C VAL A 21 -8.29 9.26 17.62
N ASP A 22 -7.47 9.45 18.67
CA ASP A 22 -7.77 8.95 20.02
C ASP A 22 -9.15 9.39 20.55
N LYS A 23 -9.58 10.61 20.21
CA LYS A 23 -10.88 11.15 20.64
C LYS A 23 -12.06 10.62 19.79
N LYS A 24 -11.91 10.56 18.46
CA LYS A 24 -12.95 10.02 17.55
C LYS A 24 -13.16 8.52 17.72
N LEU A 25 -12.08 7.81 18.04
CA LEU A 25 -12.08 6.38 18.30
C LEU A 25 -12.88 6.11 19.58
N HIS A 26 -12.55 6.77 20.71
CA HIS A 26 -13.21 6.60 22.01
C HIS A 26 -14.75 6.61 21.92
N ASP A 27 -15.31 7.51 21.11
CA ASP A 27 -16.77 7.72 21.01
C ASP A 27 -17.49 6.67 20.12
N ASN A 28 -16.78 5.81 19.39
CA ASN A 28 -17.37 4.95 18.36
C ASN A 28 -17.00 3.44 18.47
N LEU A 29 -16.18 3.04 19.44
CA LEU A 29 -15.67 1.66 19.55
C LEU A 29 -16.72 0.63 19.94
N ASP A 30 -17.73 1.00 20.71
CA ASP A 30 -18.86 0.11 21.02
C ASP A 30 -19.59 -0.31 19.74
N LYS A 31 -19.62 0.56 18.72
CA LYS A 31 -20.15 0.25 17.40
C LYS A 31 -19.27 -0.75 16.67
N LEU A 32 -17.94 -0.64 16.79
CA LEU A 32 -16.98 -1.56 16.16
C LEU A 32 -17.01 -2.96 16.79
N ALA A 33 -17.10 -3.04 18.12
CA ALA A 33 -17.17 -4.31 18.84
C ALA A 33 -18.46 -5.11 18.54
N GLY A 34 -19.54 -4.42 18.16
CA GLY A 34 -20.81 -5.04 17.76
C GLY A 34 -20.89 -5.51 16.31
N GLN A 35 -19.87 -5.21 15.48
CA GLN A 35 -19.85 -5.62 14.07
C GLN A 35 -19.35 -7.07 13.95
N GLU A 36 -20.21 -8.01 13.53
CA GLU A 36 -19.85 -9.41 13.24
C GLU A 36 -18.60 -9.52 12.33
N PHE A 37 -18.39 -8.49 11.51
CA PHE A 37 -17.33 -8.39 10.53
C PHE A 37 -15.93 -8.15 11.10
N TRP A 38 -15.83 -7.59 12.31
CA TRP A 38 -14.54 -7.30 12.92
C TRP A 38 -13.74 -8.58 13.22
N SER A 39 -14.42 -9.70 13.46
CA SER A 39 -13.80 -11.02 13.60
C SER A 39 -13.18 -11.54 12.30
N GLU A 40 -13.69 -11.14 11.14
CA GLU A 40 -13.16 -11.57 9.84
C GLU A 40 -11.91 -10.75 9.48
N ILE A 41 -12.00 -9.43 9.64
CA ILE A 41 -10.88 -8.51 9.41
C ILE A 41 -9.69 -8.85 10.29
N SER A 42 -9.94 -9.15 11.56
CA SER A 42 -8.89 -9.53 12.50
C SER A 42 -8.19 -10.85 12.18
N GLY A 43 -8.93 -11.79 11.59
CA GLY A 43 -8.37 -13.05 11.08
C GLY A 43 -7.20 -12.82 10.12
N LEU A 44 -7.22 -11.72 9.37
CA LEU A 44 -6.17 -11.36 8.42
C LEU A 44 -4.83 -11.01 9.09
N PHE A 45 -4.84 -10.67 10.38
CA PHE A 45 -3.66 -10.22 11.12
C PHE A 45 -3.17 -11.19 12.20
N LEU A 46 -3.65 -12.45 12.20
CA LEU A 46 -3.29 -13.45 13.22
C LEU A 46 -1.79 -13.80 13.26
N PHE A 47 -1.01 -13.41 12.24
CA PHE A 47 0.44 -13.54 12.27
C PHE A 47 1.10 -12.61 13.30
N GLU A 48 0.40 -11.59 13.80
CA GLU A 48 0.89 -10.66 14.80
C GLU A 48 0.14 -10.80 16.12
N ALA A 49 0.86 -11.20 17.18
CA ALA A 49 0.25 -11.52 18.47
C ALA A 49 -0.40 -10.30 19.15
N ASP A 50 0.17 -9.11 19.02
CA ASP A 50 -0.32 -7.91 19.70
C ASP A 50 -1.54 -7.30 19.01
N ILE A 51 -1.56 -7.33 17.67
CA ILE A 51 -2.76 -7.07 16.91
C ILE A 51 -3.80 -8.11 17.31
N ALA A 52 -3.56 -9.42 17.14
CA ALA A 52 -4.50 -10.49 17.46
C ALA A 52 -5.14 -10.41 18.87
N LYS A 53 -4.42 -9.89 19.89
CA LYS A 53 -4.98 -9.65 21.24
C LYS A 53 -6.11 -8.62 21.25
N LEU A 54 -6.01 -7.54 20.48
CA LEU A 54 -7.07 -6.51 20.36
C LEU A 54 -8.34 -7.03 19.70
N PHE A 55 -8.25 -8.10 18.91
CA PHE A 55 -9.38 -8.58 18.12
C PHE A 55 -10.07 -9.83 18.68
N LYS A 56 -9.83 -10.14 19.96
CA LYS A 56 -10.77 -11.04 20.65
C LYS A 56 -12.16 -10.38 20.66
N PRO A 57 -13.26 -11.16 20.59
CA PRO A 57 -14.63 -10.66 20.49
C PRO A 57 -15.17 -10.00 21.77
N ARG A 58 -14.33 -9.27 22.52
CA ARG A 58 -14.71 -8.43 23.66
C ARG A 58 -14.48 -6.98 23.29
N ASN A 59 -15.36 -6.11 23.79
CA ASN A 59 -15.24 -4.67 23.66
C ASN A 59 -13.79 -4.25 24.01
N PRO A 60 -13.02 -3.70 23.05
CA PRO A 60 -11.62 -3.36 23.24
C PRO A 60 -11.38 -2.23 24.27
N PHE A 61 -12.40 -1.78 25.00
CA PHE A 61 -12.27 -0.67 25.98
C PHE A 61 -13.05 -0.89 27.29
N GLU A 62 -13.85 -1.94 27.41
CA GLU A 62 -14.43 -2.33 28.71
C GLU A 62 -13.37 -2.90 29.67
N ASP A 63 -12.25 -3.36 29.11
CA ASP A 63 -11.11 -3.90 29.85
C ASP A 63 -9.93 -2.92 29.78
N ASN A 64 -9.42 -2.46 30.93
CA ASN A 64 -8.23 -1.61 31.01
C ASN A 64 -7.03 -2.20 30.25
N ASP A 65 -6.99 -3.53 30.13
CA ASP A 65 -5.97 -4.30 29.42
C ASP A 65 -5.86 -3.91 27.93
N ASN A 66 -6.96 -3.60 27.25
CA ASN A 66 -6.94 -3.31 25.82
C ASN A 66 -6.44 -1.89 25.50
N LEU A 67 -6.70 -0.92 26.39
CA LEU A 67 -6.08 0.41 26.32
C LEU A 67 -4.56 0.32 26.49
N GLU A 68 -4.06 -0.57 27.36
CA GLU A 68 -2.63 -0.85 27.48
C GLU A 68 -2.06 -1.50 26.21
N VAL A 69 -2.79 -2.41 25.58
CA VAL A 69 -2.38 -3.00 24.29
C VAL A 69 -2.28 -1.93 23.21
N ILE A 70 -3.28 -1.07 23.04
CA ILE A 70 -3.24 0.04 22.06
C ILE A 70 -2.07 0.98 22.36
N ARG A 71 -1.82 1.32 23.64
CA ARG A 71 -0.68 2.15 24.02
C ARG A 71 0.65 1.51 23.65
N GLY A 72 0.76 0.18 23.82
CA GLY A 72 1.94 -0.62 23.48
C GLY A 72 2.17 -0.84 21.98
N MET A 73 1.19 -0.54 21.13
CA MET A 73 1.32 -0.72 19.68
C MET A 73 2.38 0.21 19.06
N SER A 74 3.07 -0.32 18.05
CA SER A 74 3.92 0.49 17.19
C SER A 74 3.08 1.49 16.39
N THR A 75 3.73 2.57 15.91
CA THR A 75 3.05 3.59 15.10
C THR A 75 2.34 2.99 13.89
N GLY A 76 2.96 2.03 13.21
CA GLY A 76 2.35 1.36 12.06
C GLY A 76 1.10 0.56 12.43
N GLN A 77 1.15 -0.18 13.54
CA GLN A 77 -0.01 -0.94 14.04
C GLN A 77 -1.17 -0.01 14.41
N LYS A 78 -0.88 1.13 15.04
CA LYS A 78 -1.89 2.17 15.32
C LYS A 78 -2.52 2.69 14.03
N VAL A 79 -1.71 3.06 13.03
CA VAL A 79 -2.24 3.56 11.74
C VAL A 79 -3.20 2.56 11.09
N ILE A 80 -2.85 1.26 11.06
CA ILE A 80 -3.75 0.23 10.51
C ILE A 80 -5.05 0.16 11.31
N PHE A 81 -4.94 0.01 12.63
CA PHE A 81 -6.09 -0.15 13.51
C PHE A 81 -7.04 1.04 13.37
N LEU A 82 -6.50 2.26 13.39
CA LEU A 82 -7.24 3.50 13.25
C LEU A 82 -7.93 3.60 11.88
N THR A 83 -7.21 3.29 10.81
CA THR A 83 -7.76 3.35 9.45
C THR A 83 -8.89 2.34 9.26
N LEU A 84 -8.70 1.10 9.70
CA LEU A 84 -9.73 0.06 9.60
C LEU A 84 -10.96 0.40 10.45
N SER A 85 -10.72 0.96 11.64
CA SER A 85 -11.79 1.46 12.50
C SER A 85 -12.58 2.55 11.79
N GLU A 86 -11.93 3.54 11.18
CA GLU A 86 -12.59 4.62 10.44
C GLU A 86 -13.41 4.07 9.27
N LEU A 87 -12.83 3.20 8.44
CA LEU A 87 -13.54 2.57 7.31
C LEU A 87 -14.80 1.81 7.74
N LEU A 88 -14.79 1.17 8.91
CA LEU A 88 -15.93 0.42 9.43
C LEU A 88 -16.98 1.28 10.11
N LEU A 89 -16.58 2.40 10.70
CA LEU A 89 -17.51 3.36 11.30
C LEU A 89 -18.31 4.11 10.25
N HIS A 90 -17.79 4.18 9.03
CA HIS A 90 -18.48 4.67 7.87
C HIS A 90 -19.12 3.49 7.11
N ASP A 91 -20.22 2.98 7.67
CA ASP A 91 -20.98 1.82 7.16
C ASP A 91 -22.12 2.20 6.20
N GLY A 92 -22.12 3.42 5.67
CA GLY A 92 -23.05 3.83 4.63
C GLY A 92 -22.85 3.02 3.34
N GLU A 93 -23.93 2.48 2.78
CA GLU A 93 -23.90 1.91 1.43
C GLU A 93 -23.49 2.99 0.41
N MET A 94 -22.76 2.59 -0.65
CA MET A 94 -22.33 3.47 -1.75
C MET A 94 -21.28 4.54 -1.38
N THR A 95 -20.39 4.25 -0.43
CA THR A 95 -19.29 5.14 -0.05
C THR A 95 -18.12 5.08 -1.06
N PHE A 96 -17.42 6.20 -1.27
CA PHE A 96 -16.19 6.26 -2.07
C PHE A 96 -14.98 6.64 -1.19
N TYR A 97 -14.15 5.65 -0.86
CA TYR A 97 -12.95 5.84 -0.06
C TYR A 97 -11.77 6.28 -0.95
N VAL A 98 -11.06 7.34 -0.55
CA VAL A 98 -9.79 7.74 -1.16
C VAL A 98 -8.70 7.63 -0.11
N ILE A 99 -7.73 6.75 -0.35
CA ILE A 99 -6.69 6.39 0.62
C ILE A 99 -5.33 6.65 -0.01
N ASP A 100 -4.57 7.57 0.58
CA ASP A 100 -3.24 7.96 0.08
C ASP A 100 -2.11 7.33 0.91
N GLU A 101 -1.31 6.49 0.25
CA GLU A 101 -0.17 5.75 0.81
C GLU A 101 -0.52 5.04 2.15
N PRO A 102 -1.51 4.12 2.18
CA PRO A 102 -1.90 3.40 3.39
C PRO A 102 -0.74 2.64 4.08
N GLU A 103 0.32 2.32 3.34
CA GLU A 103 1.45 1.50 3.76
C GLU A 103 2.56 2.22 4.53
N VAL A 104 2.50 3.54 4.68
CA VAL A 104 3.64 4.30 5.22
C VAL A 104 3.96 3.78 6.62
N TYR A 105 5.21 3.34 6.83
CA TYR A 105 5.73 2.71 8.06
C TYR A 105 5.28 1.26 8.34
N LEU A 106 4.66 0.57 7.38
CA LEU A 106 4.23 -0.82 7.54
C LEU A 106 5.25 -1.83 6.99
N HIS A 107 5.51 -2.89 7.76
CA HIS A 107 6.23 -4.05 7.21
C HIS A 107 5.36 -4.79 6.19
N PRO A 108 5.97 -5.45 5.19
CA PRO A 108 5.24 -6.08 4.08
C PRO A 108 4.05 -6.98 4.47
N PRO A 109 4.12 -7.83 5.52
CA PRO A 109 2.96 -8.65 5.93
C PRO A 109 1.74 -7.82 6.31
N TYR A 110 1.96 -6.68 6.97
CA TYR A 110 0.88 -5.77 7.35
C TYR A 110 0.27 -5.09 6.13
N VAL A 111 1.06 -4.69 5.14
CA VAL A 111 0.55 -4.11 3.89
C VAL A 111 -0.37 -5.11 3.18
N ALA A 112 0.03 -6.38 3.13
CA ALA A 112 -0.75 -7.42 2.48
C ALA A 112 -2.08 -7.71 3.18
N ALA A 113 -2.07 -7.76 4.52
CA ALA A 113 -3.28 -7.91 5.33
C ALA A 113 -4.19 -6.68 5.22
N PHE A 114 -3.59 -5.49 5.20
CA PHE A 114 -4.33 -4.24 5.13
C PHE A 114 -5.02 -4.04 3.78
N ALA A 115 -4.36 -4.36 2.66
CA ALA A 115 -4.97 -4.34 1.33
C ALA A 115 -6.19 -5.29 1.26
N GLN A 116 -6.08 -6.49 1.84
CA GLN A 116 -7.20 -7.43 1.92
C GLN A 116 -8.34 -6.89 2.79
N ALA A 117 -8.03 -6.30 3.94
CA ALA A 117 -9.03 -5.72 4.84
C ALA A 117 -9.80 -4.58 4.16
N ILE A 118 -9.11 -3.67 3.46
CA ILE A 118 -9.75 -2.59 2.68
C ILE A 118 -10.67 -3.18 1.61
N SER A 119 -10.20 -4.17 0.83
CA SER A 119 -11.01 -4.82 -0.20
C SER A 119 -12.25 -5.50 0.37
N LEU A 120 -12.11 -6.14 1.53
CA LEU A 120 -13.21 -6.82 2.21
C LEU A 120 -14.26 -5.81 2.69
N ILE A 121 -13.83 -4.71 3.32
CA ILE A 121 -14.73 -3.63 3.78
C ILE A 121 -15.47 -3.00 2.61
N ALA A 122 -14.75 -2.62 1.55
CA ALA A 122 -15.35 -2.00 0.36
C ALA A 122 -16.38 -2.93 -0.30
N THR A 123 -16.09 -4.23 -0.38
CA THR A 123 -17.01 -5.21 -0.96
C THR A 123 -18.28 -5.36 -0.12
N ARG A 124 -18.14 -5.42 1.21
CA ARG A 124 -19.27 -5.60 2.13
C ARG A 124 -20.19 -4.39 2.13
N ASN A 125 -19.65 -3.18 2.14
CA ASN A 125 -20.42 -1.93 2.19
C ASN A 125 -20.92 -1.48 0.81
N ASN A 126 -20.82 -2.34 -0.23
CA ASN A 126 -21.10 -1.98 -1.62
C ASN A 126 -20.46 -0.62 -2.01
N SER A 127 -19.21 -0.47 -1.61
CA SER A 127 -18.45 0.78 -1.67
C SER A 127 -17.27 0.63 -2.62
N MET A 128 -16.72 1.75 -3.07
CA MET A 128 -15.55 1.79 -3.94
C MET A 128 -14.37 2.39 -3.18
N ALA A 129 -13.19 1.81 -3.32
CA ALA A 129 -11.95 2.33 -2.75
C ALA A 129 -10.94 2.64 -3.86
N MET A 130 -10.45 3.88 -3.88
CA MET A 130 -9.31 4.30 -4.67
C MET A 130 -8.10 4.43 -3.76
N VAL A 131 -7.06 3.65 -4.04
CA VAL A 131 -5.82 3.65 -3.25
C VAL A 131 -4.68 4.17 -4.11
N VAL A 132 -3.99 5.20 -3.61
CA VAL A 132 -2.72 5.69 -4.15
C VAL A 132 -1.60 5.05 -3.33
N THR A 133 -0.63 4.43 -4.00
CA THR A 133 0.39 3.62 -3.34
C THR A 133 1.69 3.58 -4.16
N HIS A 134 2.81 3.69 -3.46
CA HIS A 134 4.14 3.40 -3.98
C HIS A 134 4.65 2.01 -3.57
N SER A 135 3.86 1.25 -2.81
CA SER A 135 4.21 -0.07 -2.33
C SER A 135 3.94 -1.17 -3.36
N PRO A 136 4.99 -1.86 -3.86
CA PRO A 136 4.78 -3.04 -4.69
C PRO A 136 4.10 -4.18 -3.92
N PHE A 137 4.18 -4.19 -2.58
CA PHE A 137 3.48 -5.18 -1.75
C PHE A 137 1.97 -4.94 -1.71
N PHE A 138 1.52 -3.69 -1.83
CA PHE A 138 0.09 -3.40 -1.95
C PHE A 138 -0.42 -3.86 -3.32
N VAL A 139 0.29 -3.48 -4.39
CA VAL A 139 -0.08 -3.86 -5.77
C VAL A 139 -0.09 -5.39 -5.96
N GLN A 140 0.78 -6.11 -5.26
CA GLN A 140 0.80 -7.58 -5.24
C GLN A 140 -0.53 -8.21 -4.77
N MET A 141 -1.36 -7.46 -4.03
CA MET A 141 -2.65 -7.92 -3.52
C MET A 141 -3.84 -7.53 -4.39
N VAL A 142 -3.61 -6.82 -5.50
CA VAL A 142 -4.67 -6.29 -6.36
C VAL A 142 -4.59 -6.95 -7.75
N PRO A 143 -5.71 -7.41 -8.33
CA PRO A 143 -5.76 -7.87 -9.72
C PRO A 143 -5.37 -6.77 -10.73
N GLU A 144 -4.70 -7.13 -11.81
CA GLU A 144 -4.10 -6.20 -12.78
C GLU A 144 -5.11 -5.28 -13.45
N ASN A 145 -6.34 -5.76 -13.64
CA ASN A 145 -7.45 -4.99 -14.22
C ASN A 145 -8.02 -3.93 -13.26
N LYS A 146 -7.54 -3.87 -12.03
CA LYS A 146 -7.87 -2.85 -11.03
C LYS A 146 -6.67 -1.94 -10.70
N VAL A 147 -5.57 -2.08 -11.43
CA VAL A 147 -4.35 -1.29 -11.22
C VAL A 147 -4.19 -0.31 -12.38
N PHE A 148 -3.94 0.95 -12.03
CA PHE A 148 -3.64 2.02 -12.99
C PHE A 148 -2.29 2.63 -12.64
N ILE A 149 -1.40 2.68 -13.62
CA ILE A 149 -0.07 3.25 -13.50
C ILE A 149 -0.15 4.70 -13.97
N PHE A 150 0.15 5.63 -13.06
CA PHE A 150 0.23 7.05 -13.38
C PHE A 150 1.64 7.42 -13.81
N ARG A 151 1.80 7.91 -15.05
CA ARG A 151 3.09 8.36 -15.59
C ARG A 151 2.98 9.73 -16.26
N ARG A 152 4.12 10.38 -16.49
CA ARG A 152 4.21 11.54 -17.37
C ARG A 152 4.87 11.13 -18.69
N SER A 153 4.16 11.30 -19.80
CA SER A 153 4.65 10.99 -21.14
C SER A 153 4.82 12.27 -21.97
N LEU A 154 5.75 12.25 -22.93
CA LEU A 154 5.96 13.34 -23.89
C LEU A 154 4.98 13.17 -25.05
N ILE A 155 3.93 13.98 -25.08
CA ILE A 155 2.91 14.01 -26.13
C ILE A 155 2.90 15.44 -26.68
N PHE A 156 3.05 15.60 -28.00
CA PHE A 156 3.14 16.92 -28.65
C PHE A 156 4.18 17.88 -28.03
N ASN A 157 5.36 17.35 -27.65
CA ASN A 157 6.42 18.08 -26.93
C ASN A 157 6.04 18.59 -25.53
N GLU A 158 4.91 18.19 -24.98
CA GLU A 158 4.50 18.50 -23.61
C GLU A 158 4.52 17.25 -22.72
N LYS A 159 4.92 17.42 -21.46
CA LYS A 159 4.86 16.33 -20.47
C LYS A 159 3.44 16.26 -19.91
N LEU A 160 2.62 15.36 -20.44
CA LEU A 160 1.24 15.16 -20.03
C LEU A 160 1.09 13.91 -19.15
N PRO A 161 0.17 13.92 -18.17
CA PRO A 161 -0.17 12.74 -17.40
C PRO A 161 -0.86 11.70 -18.28
N VAL A 162 -0.48 10.44 -18.12
CA VAL A 162 -1.09 9.28 -18.78
C VAL A 162 -1.37 8.20 -17.75
N PHE A 163 -2.46 7.47 -17.97
CA PHE A 163 -2.81 6.27 -17.20
C PHE A 163 -2.61 5.05 -18.09
N GLU A 164 -1.84 4.10 -17.60
CA GLU A 164 -1.54 2.85 -18.27
C GLU A 164 -1.99 1.69 -17.38
N SER A 165 -2.35 0.54 -17.97
CA SER A 165 -2.57 -0.69 -17.20
C SER A 165 -1.29 -1.52 -17.19
N PRO A 166 -1.01 -2.27 -16.11
CA PRO A 166 0.11 -3.21 -16.10
C PRO A 166 0.00 -4.23 -17.23
N SER A 167 1.12 -4.56 -17.88
CA SER A 167 1.17 -5.62 -18.89
C SER A 167 1.32 -7.03 -18.27
N ILE A 168 1.49 -7.09 -16.95
CA ILE A 168 1.67 -8.32 -16.18
C ILE A 168 0.52 -8.51 -15.20
N THR A 169 0.16 -9.77 -14.93
CA THR A 169 -0.66 -10.11 -13.75
C THR A 169 0.06 -9.66 -12.48
N THR A 170 -0.61 -8.86 -11.67
CA THR A 170 -0.08 -8.25 -10.43
C THR A 170 -0.37 -9.08 -9.20
N PHE A 171 -1.56 -9.69 -9.10
CA PHE A 171 -1.95 -10.48 -7.93
C PHE A 171 -1.00 -11.68 -7.72
N GLY A 172 -0.35 -11.75 -6.56
CA GLY A 172 0.62 -12.79 -6.22
C GLY A 172 1.93 -12.75 -7.04
N ARG A 173 2.16 -11.72 -7.84
CA ARG A 173 3.37 -11.58 -8.66
C ARG A 173 4.59 -11.30 -7.81
N ASN A 174 5.77 -11.71 -8.28
CA ASN A 174 7.03 -11.35 -7.63
C ASN A 174 7.21 -9.82 -7.58
N VAL A 175 7.59 -9.32 -6.39
CA VAL A 175 7.78 -7.89 -6.09
C VAL A 175 8.76 -7.21 -7.04
N GLU A 176 9.83 -7.90 -7.46
CA GLU A 176 10.82 -7.37 -8.41
C GLU A 176 10.22 -7.17 -9.81
N ALA A 177 9.30 -8.03 -10.23
CA ALA A 177 8.60 -7.87 -11.50
C ALA A 177 7.63 -6.68 -11.45
N ILE A 178 6.89 -6.52 -10.34
CA ILE A 178 6.03 -5.35 -10.09
C ILE A 178 6.88 -4.07 -10.10
N ASN A 179 8.02 -4.09 -9.39
CA ASN A 179 8.96 -2.97 -9.36
C ASN A 179 9.44 -2.58 -10.74
N ARG A 180 9.86 -3.54 -11.56
CA ARG A 180 10.34 -3.26 -12.92
C ARG A 180 9.24 -2.69 -13.81
N GLU A 181 8.05 -3.26 -13.75
CA GLU A 181 6.92 -2.87 -14.61
C GLU A 181 6.36 -1.51 -14.22
N ILE A 182 6.13 -1.26 -12.93
CA ILE A 182 5.38 -0.11 -12.44
C ILE A 182 6.33 1.02 -12.05
N PHE A 183 7.37 0.72 -11.27
CA PHE A 183 8.26 1.73 -10.67
C PHE A 183 9.62 1.88 -11.40
N GLY A 184 9.95 0.97 -12.33
CA GLY A 184 11.31 0.78 -12.86
C GLY A 184 11.93 1.95 -13.59
N VAL A 185 11.13 2.92 -14.05
CA VAL A 185 11.62 4.15 -14.69
C VAL A 185 12.43 5.02 -13.73
N GLU A 186 12.12 5.02 -12.44
CA GLU A 186 12.82 5.83 -11.43
C GLU A 186 14.11 5.15 -10.94
N VAL A 187 14.07 3.83 -10.78
CA VAL A 187 15.22 3.01 -10.31
C VAL A 187 16.33 2.98 -11.35
N LEU A 188 15.97 2.84 -12.63
CA LEU A 188 16.96 2.83 -13.71
C LEU A 188 17.70 4.15 -13.85
N ASN A 189 17.26 5.26 -13.23
CA ASN A 189 17.90 6.57 -13.32
C ASN A 189 18.73 6.95 -12.08
N THR A 190 18.80 6.08 -11.07
CA THR A 190 19.43 6.38 -9.78
C THR A 190 20.35 5.24 -9.31
N GLY A 191 21.03 5.44 -8.18
CA GLY A 191 21.81 4.39 -7.51
C GLY A 191 22.95 3.80 -8.34
N TYR A 192 23.13 2.48 -8.28
CA TYR A 192 24.24 1.81 -8.96
C TYR A 192 24.12 1.87 -10.50
N TYR A 193 22.92 1.95 -11.06
CA TYR A 193 22.70 2.11 -12.50
C TYR A 193 23.33 3.42 -13.00
N GLU A 194 23.08 4.54 -12.29
CA GLU A 194 23.70 5.82 -12.61
C GLU A 194 25.22 5.80 -12.40
N PHE A 195 25.67 5.22 -11.28
CA PHE A 195 27.10 5.06 -11.01
C PHE A 195 27.82 4.31 -12.13
N LEU A 196 27.29 3.16 -12.56
CA LEU A 196 27.90 2.36 -13.64
C LEU A 196 27.88 3.10 -14.98
N ARG A 197 26.79 3.81 -15.33
CA ARG A 197 26.77 4.65 -16.54
C ARG A 197 27.79 5.78 -16.49
N LYS A 198 27.92 6.48 -15.36
CA LYS A 198 28.93 7.53 -15.19
C LYS A 198 30.35 6.94 -15.28
N LEU A 199 30.58 5.81 -14.65
CA LEU A 199 31.88 5.13 -14.66
C LEU A 199 32.29 4.70 -16.07
N VAL A 200 31.38 4.10 -16.84
CA VAL A 200 31.64 3.72 -18.24
C VAL A 200 31.93 4.96 -19.08
N LYS A 201 31.15 6.05 -18.93
CA LYS A 201 31.40 7.31 -19.66
C LYS A 201 32.75 7.95 -19.32
N GLN A 202 33.18 7.87 -18.06
CA GLN A 202 34.43 8.51 -17.60
C GLN A 202 35.67 7.63 -17.83
N SER A 203 35.54 6.31 -17.70
CA SER A 203 36.67 5.37 -17.73
C SER A 203 36.21 3.95 -18.05
N PRO A 204 35.98 3.62 -19.33
CA PRO A 204 35.57 2.28 -19.76
C PRO A 204 36.48 1.17 -19.24
N GLU A 205 37.80 1.41 -19.20
CA GLU A 205 38.78 0.43 -18.73
C GLU A 205 38.67 0.12 -17.24
N LYS A 206 38.35 1.12 -16.41
CA LYS A 206 38.08 0.90 -14.98
C LYS A 206 36.79 0.12 -14.77
N ALA A 207 35.80 0.39 -15.61
CA ALA A 207 34.53 -0.32 -15.60
C ALA A 207 34.73 -1.81 -15.97
N ALA A 208 35.49 -2.10 -17.04
CA ALA A 208 35.80 -3.48 -17.47
C ALA A 208 36.48 -4.30 -16.35
N LYS A 209 37.41 -3.69 -15.60
CA LYS A 209 38.08 -4.35 -14.46
C LYS A 209 37.12 -4.79 -13.34
N LEU A 210 35.92 -4.20 -13.23
CA LEU A 210 34.92 -4.65 -12.25
C LEU A 210 34.30 -6.00 -12.63
N LEU A 211 34.26 -6.34 -13.93
CA LEU A 211 33.78 -7.64 -14.40
C LEU A 211 34.72 -8.77 -13.98
N ASP A 212 36.02 -8.52 -14.01
CA ASP A 212 37.05 -9.52 -13.70
C ASP A 212 37.12 -9.83 -12.20
N LYS A 213 36.77 -8.86 -11.35
CA LYS A 213 36.91 -8.97 -9.89
C LYS A 213 35.77 -9.72 -9.20
N LYS A 214 34.72 -10.15 -9.92
CA LYS A 214 33.46 -10.65 -9.34
C LYS A 214 32.90 -9.74 -8.23
N ALA A 215 33.14 -8.43 -8.36
CA ALA A 215 32.76 -7.44 -7.35
C ALA A 215 31.28 -7.02 -7.45
N LEU A 216 30.58 -7.50 -8.48
CA LEU A 216 29.22 -7.11 -8.83
C LEU A 216 28.27 -8.30 -8.71
N SER A 217 27.02 -8.04 -8.36
CA SER A 217 25.95 -9.03 -8.46
C SER A 217 25.74 -9.48 -9.91
N PRO A 218 25.07 -10.62 -10.17
CA PRO A 218 24.74 -11.05 -11.53
C PRO A 218 24.00 -9.97 -12.35
N GLU A 219 23.08 -9.25 -11.73
CA GLU A 219 22.28 -8.18 -12.35
C GLU A 219 23.16 -6.98 -12.72
N ALA A 220 23.99 -6.51 -11.78
CA ALA A 220 24.91 -5.41 -12.02
C ALA A 220 25.98 -5.78 -13.07
N THR A 221 26.42 -7.04 -13.08
CA THR A 221 27.35 -7.58 -14.08
C THR A 221 26.72 -7.59 -15.47
N LEU A 222 25.49 -8.08 -15.59
CA LEU A 222 24.75 -8.13 -16.86
C LEU A 222 24.52 -6.71 -17.40
N TYR A 223 24.10 -5.79 -16.54
CA TYR A 223 23.90 -4.39 -16.90
C TYR A 223 25.20 -3.72 -17.35
N LEU A 224 26.31 -3.92 -16.62
CA LEU A 224 27.61 -3.36 -17.00
C LEU A 224 28.11 -3.93 -18.33
N LYS A 225 27.89 -5.21 -18.60
CA LYS A 225 28.22 -5.82 -19.91
C LYS A 225 27.42 -5.19 -21.04
N ASP A 226 26.15 -4.88 -20.81
CA ASP A 226 25.30 -4.21 -21.81
C ASP A 226 25.78 -2.78 -22.10
N LEU A 227 26.23 -2.03 -21.07
CA LEU A 227 26.79 -0.69 -21.23
C LEU A 227 28.15 -0.63 -21.96
N LEU A 228 28.91 -1.72 -21.95
CA LEU A 228 30.25 -1.81 -22.56
C LEU A 228 30.22 -2.38 -23.98
N ARG A 229 29.04 -2.77 -24.49
CA ARG A 229 28.83 -3.13 -25.89
C ARG A 229 28.84 -1.89 -26.77
#